data_AF-A0A9P7F9Z0-F1
#
_entry.id   AF-A0A9P7F9Z0-F1
#
_cell.length_a   1.000
_cell.length_b   1.000
_cell.length_c   1.000
_cell.angle_alpha   90.00
_cell.angle_beta   90.00
_cell.angle_gamma   90.00
#
_symmetry.space_group_name_H-M   'P 1'
#
loop_
_entity.id
_entity.type
_entity.pdbx_description
1 polymer ?
#
loop_
_entity_poly.entity_id
_entity_poly.type
_entity_poly.pdbx_seq_one_letter_code
_entity_poly.pdbx_strand_id
1 'polypeptide(L)'
;VFAYILGRVRRSRTHAQRDVHRASRTRARTKDLDQIQLIDLDPKNRATLEAQAIDLEKPGLAQHYCVECAKYFETDTALQSHWRGKVHKRRCKVLKEPAYTIEEAERAAGLGREGKRTPISTHVTRHADRYLATQRCDLRMVACLCLLGLSRLESDIGVVIKCVGPV
;
A
#
# COMPACT_ATOMS: atom_id res chain seq x y z
N VAL A 1 -39.48 23.15 48.49
CA VAL A 1 -39.00 22.52 47.24
C VAL A 1 -38.37 23.63 46.38
N PHE A 2 -37.08 23.92 46.56
CA PHE A 2 -36.36 24.95 45.79
C PHE A 2 -35.44 24.27 44.78
N ALA A 3 -35.88 24.16 43.54
CA ALA A 3 -35.07 23.64 42.44
C ALA A 3 -34.15 24.77 41.95
N TYR A 4 -32.91 24.79 42.44
CA TYR A 4 -31.88 25.65 41.84
C TYR A 4 -31.52 25.12 40.45
N ILE A 5 -32.05 25.79 39.43
CA ILE A 5 -31.68 25.57 38.03
C ILE A 5 -30.25 26.06 37.86
N LEU A 6 -29.27 25.18 38.08
CA LEU A 6 -27.93 25.35 37.50
C LEU A 6 -28.08 25.18 35.99
N GLY A 7 -28.50 26.25 35.30
CA GLY A 7 -28.56 26.30 33.85
C GLY A 7 -27.21 25.87 33.27
N ARG A 8 -27.22 25.13 32.15
CA ARG A 8 -25.99 24.63 31.52
C ARG A 8 -25.13 25.83 31.06
N VAL A 9 -24.21 26.26 31.92
CA VAL A 9 -23.27 27.34 31.64
C VAL A 9 -22.38 26.91 30.46
N ARG A 10 -22.23 27.79 29.47
CA ARG A 10 -21.36 27.55 28.31
C ARG A 10 -19.96 27.20 28.80
N ARG A 11 -19.46 26.00 28.47
CA ARG A 11 -18.07 25.62 28.76
C ARG A 11 -17.13 26.63 28.08
N SER A 12 -16.24 27.23 28.86
CA SER A 12 -15.13 28.00 28.30
C SER A 12 -14.22 27.07 27.50
N ARG A 13 -13.60 27.57 26.41
CA ARG A 13 -12.82 26.79 25.41
C ARG A 13 -13.68 25.87 24.53
N THR A 14 -14.58 26.48 23.74
CA THR A 14 -15.47 25.77 22.79
C THR A 14 -14.78 25.31 21.50
N HIS A 15 -13.52 25.69 21.25
CA HIS A 15 -12.78 25.24 20.07
C HIS A 15 -12.38 23.76 20.22
N ALA A 16 -13.20 22.88 19.65
CA ALA A 16 -13.03 21.42 19.72
C ALA A 16 -12.08 20.82 18.67
N GLN A 17 -11.52 21.63 17.75
CA GLN A 17 -10.68 21.16 16.64
C GLN A 17 -9.20 20.95 17.03
N ARG A 18 -8.92 20.57 18.28
CA ARG A 18 -7.53 20.39 18.77
C ARG A 18 -6.84 19.22 18.07
N ASP A 19 -7.57 18.13 17.82
CA ASP A 19 -6.99 16.91 17.27
C ASP A 19 -6.63 17.05 15.79
N VAL A 20 -7.51 17.67 15.00
CA VAL A 20 -7.23 17.97 13.58
C VAL A 20 -6.03 18.91 13.46
N HIS A 21 -5.98 19.96 14.29
CA HIS A 21 -4.83 20.86 14.29
C HIS A 21 -3.55 20.17 14.76
N ARG A 22 -3.63 19.19 15.68
CA ARG A 22 -2.47 18.41 16.11
C ARG A 22 -1.95 17.49 15.00
N ALA A 23 -2.86 16.88 14.24
CA ALA A 23 -2.53 16.01 13.12
C ALA A 23 -1.98 16.76 11.90
N SER A 24 -2.42 17.99 11.66
CA SER A 24 -1.97 18.78 10.50
C SER A 24 -0.56 19.39 10.67
N ARG A 25 0.01 19.36 11.89
CA ARG A 25 1.35 19.88 12.18
C ARG A 25 2.41 19.15 11.37
N THR A 26 3.40 19.91 10.89
CA THR A 26 4.53 19.39 10.10
C THR A 26 5.25 18.21 10.76
N ARG A 27 5.50 18.29 12.08
CA ARG A 27 6.15 17.21 12.85
C ARG A 27 5.40 15.87 12.90
N ALA A 28 4.10 15.87 12.58
CA ALA A 28 3.24 14.68 12.66
C ALA A 28 2.75 14.22 11.28
N ARG A 29 3.28 14.83 10.19
CA ARG A 29 2.92 14.48 8.82
C ARG A 29 3.41 13.08 8.50
N THR A 30 2.51 12.30 7.90
CA THR A 30 2.82 11.00 7.29
C THR A 30 3.22 11.18 5.83
N LYS A 31 3.77 10.14 5.20
CA LYS A 31 4.02 10.14 3.76
C LYS A 31 2.74 10.43 2.96
N ASP A 32 2.88 11.24 1.92
CA ASP A 32 1.79 11.60 1.02
C ASP A 32 1.51 10.49 -0.01
N LEU A 33 0.35 10.57 -0.67
CA LEU A 33 -0.14 9.52 -1.57
C LEU A 33 0.64 9.46 -2.89
N ASP A 34 0.94 10.63 -3.44
CA ASP A 34 1.79 10.84 -4.61
C ASP A 34 3.20 10.29 -4.40
N GLN A 35 3.79 10.52 -3.22
CA GLN A 35 5.09 9.96 -2.87
C GLN A 35 5.08 8.42 -2.90
N ILE A 36 4.02 7.81 -2.37
CA ILE A 36 3.87 6.35 -2.37
C ILE A 36 3.70 5.82 -3.81
N GLN A 37 2.93 6.52 -4.64
CA GLN A 37 2.68 6.11 -6.01
C GLN A 37 3.91 6.20 -6.91
N LEU A 38 4.72 7.25 -6.74
CA LEU A 38 5.89 7.51 -7.59
C LEU A 38 7.14 6.75 -7.15
N ILE A 39 7.31 6.48 -5.85
CA ILE A 39 8.54 5.90 -5.31
C ILE A 39 8.29 4.50 -4.77
N ASP A 40 7.36 4.34 -3.83
CA ASP A 40 7.23 3.10 -3.04
C ASP A 40 6.58 1.95 -3.85
N LEU A 41 5.74 2.26 -4.86
CA LEU A 41 5.11 1.26 -5.74
C LEU A 41 6.05 0.69 -6.81
N ASP A 42 7.20 1.33 -7.07
CA ASP A 42 8.15 0.81 -8.04
C ASP A 42 8.68 -0.55 -7.60
N PRO A 43 8.79 -1.55 -8.51
CA PRO A 43 9.13 -2.92 -8.14
C PRO A 43 10.51 -3.03 -7.48
N LYS A 44 11.44 -2.14 -7.82
CA LYS A 44 12.79 -2.08 -7.23
C LYS A 44 12.74 -1.62 -5.77
N ASN A 45 11.98 -0.56 -5.51
CA ASN A 45 11.85 0.01 -4.19
C ASN A 45 11.00 -0.88 -3.30
N ARG A 46 9.93 -1.46 -3.85
CA ARG A 46 9.08 -2.43 -3.16
C ARG A 46 9.86 -3.61 -2.61
N ALA A 47 10.69 -4.26 -3.45
CA ALA A 47 11.52 -5.38 -3.00
C ALA A 47 12.48 -4.97 -1.87
N THR A 48 13.05 -3.77 -1.95
CA THR A 48 13.96 -3.24 -0.92
C THR A 48 13.21 -2.91 0.38
N LEU A 49 11.98 -2.41 0.28
CA LEU A 49 11.14 -2.04 1.43
C LEU A 49 10.53 -3.27 2.12
N GLU A 50 10.28 -4.34 1.40
CA GLU A 50 9.84 -5.63 1.96
C GLU A 50 11.03 -6.39 2.59
N ALA A 51 12.22 -6.31 2.00
CA ALA A 51 13.45 -6.92 2.51
C ALA A 51 14.32 -5.94 3.29
N GLN A 52 13.74 -5.21 4.26
CA GLN A 52 14.52 -4.30 5.11
C GLN A 52 15.43 -5.06 6.07
N ALA A 53 16.62 -4.51 6.31
CA ALA A 53 17.49 -4.96 7.38
C ALA A 53 16.81 -4.73 8.75
N ILE A 54 17.14 -5.60 9.70
CA ILE A 54 16.64 -5.55 11.07
C ILE A 54 17.06 -4.23 11.71
N ASP A 55 16.08 -3.41 12.08
CA ASP A 55 16.28 -2.08 12.69
C ASP A 55 15.59 -2.03 14.06
N LEU A 56 16.36 -1.72 15.10
CA LEU A 56 15.91 -1.77 16.50
C LEU A 56 15.02 -0.59 16.89
N GLU A 57 15.11 0.54 16.18
CA GLU A 57 14.34 1.74 16.50
C GLU A 57 12.89 1.66 16.00
N LYS A 58 12.61 0.74 15.06
CA LYS A 58 11.30 0.58 14.44
C LYS A 58 10.53 -0.57 15.09
N PRO A 59 9.18 -0.45 15.17
CA PRO A 59 8.37 -1.54 15.71
C PRO A 59 8.47 -2.78 14.82
N GLY A 60 8.49 -3.97 15.44
CA GLY A 60 8.60 -5.25 14.73
C GLY A 60 9.91 -5.41 13.96
N LEU A 61 10.99 -4.76 14.42
CA LEU A 61 12.32 -4.85 13.82
C LEU A 61 12.36 -4.47 12.34
N ALA A 62 11.42 -3.61 11.90
CA ALA A 62 11.18 -3.22 10.52
C ALA A 62 10.77 -4.34 9.54
N GLN A 63 10.56 -5.57 10.01
CA GLN A 63 10.23 -6.72 9.16
C GLN A 63 8.79 -6.67 8.64
N HIS A 64 7.85 -6.27 9.49
CA HIS A 64 6.42 -6.26 9.14
C HIS A 64 5.99 -4.88 8.61
N TYR A 65 6.28 -4.60 7.35
CA TYR A 65 5.98 -3.31 6.70
C TYR A 65 4.82 -3.40 5.68
N CYS A 66 3.91 -2.42 5.72
CA CYS A 66 2.91 -2.22 4.67
C CYS A 66 3.28 -1.03 3.79
N VAL A 67 3.60 -1.29 2.52
CA VAL A 67 4.02 -0.29 1.53
C VAL A 67 2.93 0.76 1.29
N GLU A 68 1.70 0.34 1.07
CA GLU A 68 0.59 1.21 0.67
C GLU A 68 0.17 2.22 1.75
N CYS A 69 0.31 1.83 3.02
CA CYS A 69 -0.02 2.67 4.18
C CYS A 69 1.21 3.28 4.84
N ALA A 70 2.41 2.96 4.34
CA ALA A 70 3.70 3.37 4.88
C ALA A 70 3.81 3.19 6.41
N LYS A 71 3.35 2.05 6.92
CA LYS A 71 3.25 1.78 8.37
C LYS A 71 3.96 0.47 8.74
N TYR A 72 4.72 0.51 9.84
CA TYR A 72 5.33 -0.65 10.46
C TYR A 72 4.39 -1.26 11.51
N PHE A 73 4.43 -2.58 11.62
CA PHE A 73 3.67 -3.37 12.58
C PHE A 73 4.61 -4.20 13.45
N GLU A 74 4.12 -4.62 14.61
CA GLU A 74 4.90 -5.39 15.58
C GLU A 74 5.02 -6.87 15.20
N THR A 75 3.97 -7.44 14.57
CA THR A 75 3.85 -8.88 14.26
C THR A 75 3.20 -9.11 12.89
N ASP A 76 3.40 -10.30 12.32
CA ASP A 76 2.73 -10.73 11.08
C ASP A 76 1.21 -10.76 11.19
N THR A 77 0.67 -11.20 12.33
CA THR A 77 -0.78 -11.28 12.53
C THR A 77 -1.42 -9.89 12.49
N ALA A 78 -0.74 -8.88 13.03
CA ALA A 78 -1.17 -7.49 12.95
C ALA A 78 -1.18 -6.99 11.49
N LEU A 79 -0.15 -7.32 10.70
CA LEU A 79 -0.09 -6.97 9.27
C LEU A 79 -1.24 -7.62 8.47
N GLN A 80 -1.50 -8.90 8.70
CA GLN A 80 -2.60 -9.63 8.05
C GLN A 80 -3.97 -9.05 8.43
N SER A 81 -4.15 -8.67 9.71
CA SER A 81 -5.37 -8.02 10.18
C SER A 81 -5.56 -6.64 9.52
N HIS A 82 -4.47 -5.90 9.31
CA HIS A 82 -4.46 -4.59 8.68
C HIS A 82 -4.95 -4.66 7.23
N TRP A 83 -4.47 -5.64 6.44
CA TRP A 83 -4.90 -5.82 5.05
C TRP A 83 -6.40 -6.10 4.91
N ARG A 84 -6.99 -6.82 5.85
CA ARG A 84 -8.43 -7.09 5.87
C ARG A 84 -9.25 -5.86 6.29
N GLY A 85 -8.62 -4.92 6.99
CA GLY A 85 -9.22 -3.71 7.53
C GLY A 85 -9.73 -2.72 6.48
N LYS A 86 -10.72 -1.91 6.87
CA LYS A 86 -11.34 -0.91 5.98
C LYS A 86 -10.38 0.21 5.59
N VAL A 87 -9.43 0.56 6.46
CA VAL A 87 -8.47 1.64 6.24
C VAL A 87 -7.55 1.30 5.07
N HIS A 88 -6.97 0.10 5.08
CA HIS A 88 -6.12 -0.39 3.99
C HIS A 88 -6.91 -0.45 2.68
N LYS A 89 -8.07 -1.11 2.68
CA LYS A 89 -8.95 -1.20 1.49
C LYS A 89 -9.34 0.16 0.90
N ARG A 90 -9.52 1.20 1.73
CA ARG A 90 -9.75 2.57 1.25
C ARG A 90 -8.49 3.15 0.62
N ARG A 91 -7.32 2.93 1.22
CA ARG A 91 -6.02 3.36 0.67
C ARG A 91 -5.75 2.71 -0.68
N CYS A 92 -5.94 1.39 -0.84
CA CYS A 92 -5.78 0.71 -2.13
C CYS A 92 -6.69 1.29 -3.22
N LYS A 93 -7.90 1.73 -2.86
CA LYS A 93 -8.83 2.35 -3.82
C LYS A 93 -8.30 3.70 -4.30
N VAL A 94 -7.82 4.54 -3.39
CA VAL A 94 -7.24 5.85 -3.73
C VAL A 94 -5.95 5.68 -4.54
N LEU A 95 -5.11 4.70 -4.20
CA LEU A 95 -3.85 4.45 -4.94
C LEU A 95 -4.07 3.97 -6.38
N LYS A 96 -5.27 3.49 -6.73
CA LYS A 96 -5.62 3.13 -8.11
C LYS A 96 -5.89 4.36 -8.99
N GLU A 97 -6.26 5.48 -8.39
CA GLU A 97 -6.44 6.74 -9.08
C GLU A 97 -5.05 7.37 -9.31
N PRO A 98 -4.76 7.96 -10.48
CA PRO A 98 -3.47 8.58 -10.73
C PRO A 98 -3.20 9.73 -9.75
N ALA A 99 -1.93 9.92 -9.38
CA ALA A 99 -1.51 11.02 -8.50
C ALA A 99 -1.86 12.37 -9.12
N TYR A 100 -2.42 13.27 -8.32
CA TYR A 100 -2.63 14.66 -8.73
C TYR A 100 -1.28 15.39 -8.84
N THR A 101 -1.02 16.01 -9.98
CA THR A 101 0.26 16.69 -10.25
C THR A 101 0.09 18.20 -10.41
N ILE A 102 1.17 18.94 -10.20
CA ILE A 102 1.19 20.40 -10.36
C ILE A 102 0.83 20.79 -11.80
N GLU A 103 1.30 20.03 -12.80
CA GLU A 103 0.99 20.27 -14.21
C GLU A 103 -0.52 20.18 -14.50
N GLU A 104 -1.22 19.27 -13.82
CA GLU A 104 -2.67 19.15 -13.92
C GLU A 104 -3.38 20.36 -13.28
N ALA A 105 -2.86 20.86 -12.16
CA ALA A 105 -3.34 22.07 -11.51
C ALA A 105 -3.19 23.32 -12.40
N GLU A 106 -2.00 23.51 -12.99
CA GLU A 106 -1.70 24.63 -13.89
C GLU A 106 -2.56 24.57 -15.16
N ARG A 107 -2.78 23.36 -15.70
CA ARG A 107 -3.67 23.16 -16.84
C ARG A 107 -5.12 23.51 -16.50
N ALA A 108 -5.60 23.12 -15.32
CA ALA A 108 -6.94 23.48 -14.84
C ALA A 108 -7.08 25.00 -14.57
N ALA A 109 -6.00 25.65 -14.14
CA ALA A 109 -5.94 27.10 -13.94
C ALA A 109 -5.82 27.91 -15.24
N GLY A 110 -5.71 27.27 -16.41
CA GLY A 110 -5.52 27.94 -17.70
C GLY A 110 -4.11 28.48 -17.94
N LEU A 111 -3.13 28.08 -17.12
CA LEU A 111 -1.72 28.45 -17.24
C LEU A 111 -0.88 27.38 -17.98
N GLY A 112 -1.51 26.29 -18.41
CA GLY A 112 -0.83 25.16 -19.05
C GLY A 112 -0.25 25.54 -20.41
N ARG A 113 1.08 25.42 -20.55
CA ARG A 113 1.78 25.53 -21.84
C ARG A 113 1.08 24.64 -22.87
N GLU A 114 0.59 25.25 -23.95
CA GLU A 114 -0.09 24.57 -25.04
C GLU A 114 0.88 23.62 -25.77
N GLY A 115 0.95 22.39 -25.28
CA GLY A 115 1.93 21.42 -25.76
C GLY A 115 1.44 20.00 -25.54
N LYS A 116 0.38 19.62 -26.27
CA LYS A 116 -0.23 18.28 -26.35
C LYS A 116 -1.22 17.96 -25.22
N ARG A 117 -2.46 17.64 -25.62
CA ARG A 117 -3.45 16.98 -24.76
C ARG A 117 -2.85 15.63 -24.36
N THR A 118 -2.33 15.51 -23.14
CA THR A 118 -2.00 14.20 -22.57
C THR A 118 -3.33 13.47 -22.36
N PRO A 119 -3.48 12.22 -22.84
CA PRO A 119 -4.69 11.46 -22.58
C PRO A 119 -4.84 11.33 -21.07
N ILE A 120 -6.05 11.66 -20.58
CA ILE A 120 -6.48 11.29 -19.23
C ILE A 120 -6.23 9.79 -19.11
N SER A 121 -5.30 9.38 -18.25
CA SER A 121 -4.93 7.98 -18.10
C SER A 121 -6.03 7.26 -17.31
N THR A 122 -7.17 7.03 -17.94
CA THR A 122 -8.10 6.01 -17.48
C THR A 122 -7.42 4.64 -17.67
N HIS A 123 -7.10 4.01 -16.54
CA HIS A 123 -6.65 2.61 -16.40
C HIS A 123 -5.28 2.22 -16.99
N VAL A 124 -4.22 2.35 -16.18
CA VAL A 124 -3.07 1.42 -16.25
C VAL A 124 -3.38 0.18 -15.40
N THR A 125 -4.33 -0.63 -15.86
CA THR A 125 -4.50 -2.02 -15.41
C THR A 125 -4.49 -2.93 -16.63
N ARG A 126 -3.28 -3.23 -17.13
CA ARG A 126 -3.03 -4.38 -18.01
C ARG A 126 -1.73 -5.14 -17.70
N HIS A 127 -0.80 -4.59 -16.90
CA HIS A 127 0.47 -5.26 -16.63
C HIS A 127 0.51 -6.05 -15.29
N ALA A 128 -0.32 -5.67 -14.31
CA ALA A 128 -0.37 -6.38 -13.02
C ALA A 128 -1.20 -7.67 -13.05
N ASP A 129 -2.15 -7.81 -13.99
CA ASP A 129 -3.03 -8.98 -14.06
C ASP A 129 -2.39 -10.22 -14.73
N ARG A 130 -1.18 -10.10 -15.32
CA ARG A 130 -0.45 -11.26 -15.85
C ARG A 130 0.32 -12.05 -14.81
N TYR A 131 0.70 -11.45 -13.68
CA TYR A 131 1.51 -12.13 -12.65
C TYR A 131 0.69 -13.03 -11.71
N LEU A 132 -0.64 -12.87 -11.65
CA LEU A 132 -1.53 -13.76 -10.89
C LEU A 132 -2.16 -14.89 -11.72
N ALA A 133 -1.98 -14.87 -13.05
CA ALA A 133 -2.42 -15.95 -13.93
C ALA A 133 -1.45 -17.14 -13.94
N THR A 134 -0.15 -16.89 -13.78
CA THR A 134 0.88 -17.94 -13.70
C THR A 134 0.85 -18.73 -12.38
N GLN A 135 0.45 -18.13 -11.27
CA GLN A 135 0.35 -18.84 -9.98
C GLN A 135 -0.89 -19.74 -9.83
N ARG A 136 -1.86 -19.68 -10.76
CA ARG A 136 -3.03 -20.57 -10.77
C ARG A 136 -2.88 -21.80 -11.65
N CYS A 137 -1.78 -21.91 -12.40
CA CYS A 137 -1.50 -23.07 -13.26
C CYS A 137 -0.73 -24.18 -12.54
N ASP A 138 -0.01 -23.89 -11.45
CA ASP A 138 0.81 -24.90 -10.76
C ASP A 138 0.00 -25.82 -9.82
N LEU A 139 -1.03 -25.32 -9.13
CA LEU A 139 -1.81 -26.18 -8.23
C LEU A 139 -2.73 -27.19 -8.95
N ARG A 140 -3.14 -26.90 -10.19
CA ARG A 140 -3.92 -27.87 -10.98
C ARG A 140 -3.06 -28.97 -11.59
N MET A 141 -1.78 -28.70 -11.89
CA MET A 141 -0.82 -29.71 -12.33
C MET A 141 -0.40 -30.64 -11.18
N VAL A 142 -0.14 -30.12 -9.98
CA VAL A 142 0.23 -30.94 -8.81
C VAL A 142 -0.92 -31.84 -8.36
N ALA A 143 -2.17 -31.37 -8.43
CA ALA A 143 -3.34 -32.22 -8.14
C ALA A 143 -3.53 -33.36 -9.16
N CYS A 144 -3.16 -33.15 -10.43
CA CYS A 144 -3.27 -34.16 -11.48
C CYS A 144 -2.17 -35.24 -11.34
N LEU A 145 -0.94 -34.85 -10.98
CA LEU A 145 0.16 -35.79 -10.73
C LEU A 145 -0.08 -36.65 -9.47
N CYS A 146 -0.72 -36.10 -8.42
CA CYS A 146 -1.12 -36.87 -7.24
C CYS A 146 -2.25 -37.88 -7.51
N LEU A 147 -3.17 -37.60 -8.44
CA LEU A 147 -4.25 -38.54 -8.81
C LEU A 147 -3.77 -39.64 -9.78
N LEU A 148 -2.64 -39.45 -10.46
CA LEU A 148 -2.03 -40.43 -11.37
C LEU A 148 -0.98 -41.34 -10.70
N GLY A 149 -0.83 -41.31 -9.38
CA GLY A 149 -0.12 -42.35 -8.62
C GLY A 149 1.39 -42.47 -8.92
N LEU A 150 2.05 -41.40 -9.38
CA LEU A 150 3.50 -41.38 -9.60
C LEU A 150 4.22 -40.89 -8.34
N SER A 151 4.40 -41.79 -7.37
CA SER A 151 5.29 -41.58 -6.23
C SER A 151 6.61 -42.32 -6.44
N ARG A 152 7.69 -41.57 -6.72
CA ARG A 152 9.09 -41.97 -6.48
C ARG A 152 10.00 -40.74 -6.64
N LEU A 153 10.53 -40.21 -5.53
CA LEU A 153 11.93 -40.35 -5.06
C LEU A 153 12.85 -39.42 -5.90
N GLU A 154 13.43 -38.33 -5.39
CA GLU A 154 14.66 -38.24 -4.55
C GLU A 154 14.88 -36.73 -4.24
N SER A 155 15.02 -36.27 -2.99
CA SER A 155 16.28 -36.02 -2.25
C SER A 155 17.35 -35.18 -2.99
N ASP A 156 17.58 -33.99 -2.43
CA ASP A 156 18.83 -33.21 -2.36
C ASP A 156 19.53 -32.71 -3.65
N ILE A 157 20.23 -31.57 -3.48
CA ILE A 157 21.03 -30.79 -4.45
C ILE A 157 20.15 -29.79 -5.22
N GLY A 158 20.18 -28.49 -4.93
CA GLY A 158 21.36 -27.64 -5.04
C GLY A 158 21.22 -26.79 -6.31
N VAL A 159 21.07 -25.48 -6.13
CA VAL A 159 21.47 -24.38 -7.03
C VAL A 159 21.75 -24.75 -8.49
N VAL A 160 20.96 -24.22 -9.44
CA VAL A 160 21.40 -23.44 -10.62
C VAL A 160 20.13 -23.06 -11.39
N ILE A 161 19.62 -21.84 -11.20
CA ILE A 161 18.70 -21.23 -12.18
C ILE A 161 19.58 -20.70 -13.32
N LYS A 162 19.86 -21.57 -14.29
CA LYS A 162 20.25 -21.18 -15.65
C LYS A 162 19.12 -21.61 -16.57
N CYS A 163 18.44 -20.64 -17.16
CA CYS A 163 17.73 -20.69 -18.44
C CYS A 163 17.59 -19.21 -18.82
N VAL A 164 18.50 -18.62 -19.61
CA VAL A 164 18.60 -18.77 -21.07
C VAL A 164 17.20 -18.70 -21.68
N GLY A 165 16.90 -17.53 -22.27
CA GLY A 165 15.68 -17.33 -23.05
C GLY A 165 15.71 -18.10 -24.38
N PRO A 166 14.56 -18.29 -25.03
CA PRO A 166 14.51 -18.70 -26.42
C PRO A 166 14.21 -17.54 -27.39
N VAL A 167 15.13 -17.41 -28.36
CA VAL A 167 15.07 -16.78 -29.71
C VAL A 167 14.88 -15.27 -29.82
#